data_AF-A0A1L7G8S6-F1
#
_entry.id   AF-A0A1L7G8S6-F1
#
_cell.length_a   1.000
_cell.length_b   1.000
_cell.length_c   1.000
_cell.angle_alpha   90.00
_cell.angle_beta   90.00
_cell.angle_gamma   90.00
#
_symmetry.space_group_name_H-M   'P 1'
#
loop_
_entity.id
_entity.type
_entity.pdbx_description
1 polymer ?
#
loop_
_entity_poly.entity_id
_entity_poly.type
_entity_poly.pdbx_seq_one_letter_code
_entity_poly.pdbx_strand_id
1 'polypeptide(L)'
;MLIATNELGHVVKRATKPAIGAMLANLRRGNAHLIVERVDEELPGSWYIQVLLRENNAYQLEYRDGGAEQHFQTMTVSQEKVLVAVFGCAAAKPNWQDGFMWNNIGEQFSSSPRAAPEPADGAKQSAAPGTV
;
A
#
# COMPACT_ATOMS: atom_id res chain seq x y z
N MET A 1 13.20 -11.01 6.58
CA MET A 1 13.08 -11.98 5.46
C MET A 1 12.19 -11.41 4.35
N LEU A 2 12.47 -11.68 3.07
CA LEU A 2 11.57 -11.31 1.96
C LEU A 2 10.41 -12.30 1.78
N ILE A 3 9.20 -11.81 1.60
CA ILE A 3 8.02 -12.59 1.21
C ILE A 3 7.44 -11.99 -0.07
N ALA A 4 7.08 -12.85 -1.02
CA ALA A 4 6.39 -12.45 -2.24
C ALA A 4 5.05 -13.19 -2.32
N THR A 5 3.96 -12.47 -2.58
CA THR A 5 2.60 -12.99 -2.63
C THR A 5 1.92 -12.52 -3.91
N ASN A 6 1.15 -13.39 -4.58
CA ASN A 6 0.33 -13.00 -5.72
C ASN A 6 -1.18 -13.14 -5.45
N GLU A 7 -1.99 -12.71 -6.41
CA GLU A 7 -3.45 -12.75 -6.33
C GLU A 7 -4.02 -14.15 -6.09
N LEU A 8 -3.34 -15.18 -6.60
CA LEU A 8 -3.75 -16.58 -6.43
C LEU A 8 -3.45 -17.14 -5.03
N GLY A 9 -2.91 -16.31 -4.12
CA GLY A 9 -2.52 -16.74 -2.77
C GLY A 9 -1.21 -17.54 -2.75
N HIS A 10 -0.44 -17.57 -3.84
CA HIS A 10 0.88 -18.20 -3.85
C HIS A 10 1.85 -17.32 -3.07
N VAL A 11 2.41 -17.87 -1.99
CA VAL A 11 3.38 -17.22 -1.11
C VAL A 11 4.75 -17.87 -1.27
N VAL A 12 5.77 -17.07 -1.58
CA VAL A 12 7.18 -17.48 -1.57
C VAL A 12 7.89 -16.83 -0.38
N LYS A 13 8.20 -17.64 0.64
CA LYS A 13 9.04 -17.20 1.76
C LYS A 13 10.52 -17.20 1.36
N ARG A 14 11.31 -16.28 1.94
CA ARG A 14 12.71 -16.04 1.55
C ARG A 14 12.82 -15.78 0.04
N ALA A 15 11.90 -14.98 -0.50
CA ALA A 15 11.80 -14.70 -1.93
C ALA A 15 13.13 -14.19 -2.50
N THR A 16 13.61 -14.85 -3.55
CA THR A 16 14.84 -14.47 -4.26
C THR A 16 14.51 -13.59 -5.47
N LYS A 17 15.50 -12.88 -6.01
CA LYS A 17 15.31 -12.08 -7.23
C LYS A 17 14.73 -12.90 -8.40
N PRO A 18 15.21 -14.13 -8.69
CA PRO A 18 14.59 -14.96 -9.73
C PRO A 18 13.12 -15.31 -9.43
N ALA A 19 12.78 -15.62 -8.18
CA ALA A 19 11.40 -15.93 -7.81
C ALA A 19 10.47 -14.73 -8.01
N ILE A 20 10.89 -13.54 -7.53
CA ILE A 20 10.14 -12.29 -7.71
C ILE A 20 9.99 -11.97 -9.21
N GLY A 21 11.07 -12.10 -10.00
CA GLY A 21 11.03 -11.86 -11.45
C GLY A 21 10.08 -12.83 -12.16
N ALA A 22 10.08 -14.11 -11.78
CA ALA A 22 9.17 -15.09 -12.34
C ALA A 22 7.70 -14.80 -11.98
N MET A 23 7.42 -14.35 -10.75
CA MET A 23 6.06 -13.95 -10.36
C MET A 23 5.60 -12.71 -11.13
N LEU A 24 6.48 -11.71 -11.30
CA LEU A 24 6.19 -10.52 -12.09
C LEU A 24 5.94 -10.84 -13.57
N ALA A 25 6.74 -11.72 -14.16
CA ALA A 25 6.59 -12.16 -15.55
C ALA A 25 5.28 -12.94 -15.78
N ASN A 26 4.74 -13.56 -14.72
CA ASN A 26 3.50 -14.34 -14.77
C ASN A 26 2.23 -13.51 -14.50
N LEU A 27 2.35 -12.19 -14.33
CA LEU A 27 1.18 -11.33 -14.16
C LEU A 27 0.29 -11.38 -15.40
N ARG A 28 -1.01 -11.55 -15.19
CA ARG A 28 -2.04 -11.64 -16.23
C ARG A 28 -3.41 -11.40 -15.63
N ARG A 29 -4.46 -11.34 -16.46
CA ARG A 29 -5.85 -11.35 -15.95
C ARG A 29 -6.09 -12.60 -15.08
N GLY A 30 -6.59 -12.41 -13.86
CA GLY A 30 -6.78 -13.45 -12.85
C GLY A 30 -5.50 -13.84 -12.08
N ASN A 31 -4.37 -13.17 -12.33
CA ASN A 31 -3.17 -13.16 -11.49
C ASN A 31 -2.50 -11.79 -11.66
N ALA A 32 -3.23 -10.73 -11.38
CA ALA A 32 -2.93 -9.38 -11.80
C ALA A 32 -2.00 -8.64 -10.83
N HIS A 33 -1.83 -9.11 -9.58
CA HIS A 33 -0.97 -8.43 -8.63
C HIS A 33 0.13 -9.30 -8.03
N LEU A 34 1.20 -8.62 -7.63
CA LEU A 34 2.34 -9.12 -6.88
C LEU A 34 2.63 -8.14 -5.74
N ILE A 35 2.72 -8.63 -4.52
CA ILE A 35 3.18 -7.88 -3.35
C ILE A 35 4.52 -8.47 -2.92
N VAL A 36 5.50 -7.59 -2.67
CA VAL A 36 6.78 -7.95 -2.06
C VAL A 36 6.94 -7.16 -0.77
N GLU A 37 7.16 -7.87 0.33
CA GLU A 37 7.31 -7.32 1.68
C GLU A 37 8.55 -7.90 2.35
N ARG A 38 9.10 -7.23 3.37
CA ARG A 38 9.92 -7.91 4.39
C ARG A 38 9.15 -7.91 5.66
N VAL A 39 9.24 -9.08 6.22
CA VAL A 39 8.95 -9.30 7.60
C VAL A 39 10.28 -9.11 8.31
N ASP A 40 10.41 -7.98 9.00
CA ASP A 40 11.36 -7.78 10.08
C ASP A 40 10.57 -7.86 11.39
N GLU A 41 11.05 -8.65 12.35
CA GLU A 41 10.33 -8.86 13.61
C GLU A 41 10.33 -7.59 14.47
N GLU A 42 11.31 -6.70 14.28
CA GLU A 42 11.38 -5.41 14.98
C GLU A 42 10.59 -4.30 14.28
N LEU A 43 10.27 -4.47 12.99
CA LEU A 43 9.56 -3.48 12.17
C LEU A 43 8.50 -4.15 11.27
N PRO A 44 7.38 -4.63 11.83
CA PRO A 44 6.32 -5.26 11.05
C PRO A 44 5.67 -4.26 10.09
N GLY A 45 5.65 -4.58 8.80
CA GLY A 45 4.88 -3.81 7.81
C GLY A 45 5.47 -2.46 7.41
N SER A 46 6.67 -2.10 7.87
CA SER A 46 7.29 -0.81 7.52
C SER A 46 7.70 -0.72 6.05
N TRP A 47 7.69 -1.84 5.32
CA TRP A 47 7.96 -1.80 3.89
C TRP A 47 7.23 -2.88 3.10
N TYR A 48 6.63 -2.44 2.00
CA TYR A 48 6.15 -3.29 0.91
C TYR A 48 6.23 -2.52 -0.40
N ILE A 49 6.22 -3.26 -1.51
CA ILE A 49 5.90 -2.73 -2.83
C ILE A 49 4.88 -3.65 -3.49
N GLN A 50 3.82 -3.06 -4.02
CA GLN A 50 2.79 -3.74 -4.77
C GLN A 50 2.92 -3.40 -6.25
N VAL A 51 2.75 -4.40 -7.10
CA VAL A 51 2.59 -4.26 -8.54
C VAL A 51 1.22 -4.77 -8.92
N LEU A 52 0.46 -3.99 -9.68
CA LEU A 52 -0.82 -4.38 -10.26
C LEU A 52 -0.76 -4.20 -11.78
N LEU A 53 -1.03 -5.26 -12.53
CA LEU A 53 -1.25 -5.22 -13.98
C LEU A 53 -2.70 -4.79 -14.23
N ARG A 54 -2.87 -3.58 -14.76
CA ARG A 54 -4.16 -3.00 -15.14
C ARG A 54 -4.69 -3.62 -16.43
N GLU A 55 -5.98 -3.45 -16.68
CA GLU A 55 -6.64 -3.99 -17.89
C GLU A 55 -6.10 -3.41 -19.20
N ASN A 56 -5.54 -2.19 -19.15
CA ASN A 56 -4.88 -1.53 -20.28
C ASN A 56 -3.41 -1.97 -20.47
N ASN A 57 -2.98 -3.04 -19.81
CA ASN A 57 -1.61 -3.55 -19.80
C ASN A 57 -0.55 -2.60 -19.20
N ALA A 58 -0.97 -1.57 -18.47
CA ALA A 58 -0.06 -0.78 -17.65
C ALA A 58 0.19 -1.45 -16.29
N TYR A 59 1.41 -1.34 -15.80
CA TYR A 59 1.76 -1.67 -14.43
C TYR A 59 1.55 -0.44 -13.55
N GLN A 60 0.76 -0.61 -12.51
CA GLN A 60 0.70 0.30 -11.38
C GLN A 60 1.63 -0.21 -10.28
N LEU A 61 2.47 0.67 -9.76
CA LEU A 61 3.30 0.38 -8.60
C LEU A 61 2.83 1.24 -7.43
N GLU A 62 2.80 0.63 -6.25
CA GLU A 62 2.49 1.29 -4.99
C GLU A 62 3.50 0.90 -3.93
N TYR A 63 3.91 1.84 -3.08
CA TYR A 63 4.67 1.56 -1.86
C TYR A 63 4.27 2.53 -0.75
N ARG A 64 4.50 2.12 0.50
CA ARG A 64 4.42 3.03 1.65
C ARG A 64 5.79 3.31 2.22
N ASP A 65 5.98 4.55 2.66
CA ASP A 65 7.11 4.95 3.47
C ASP A 65 6.64 5.20 4.90
N GLY A 66 6.56 4.13 5.69
CA GLY A 66 5.95 4.18 7.03
C GLY A 66 4.43 4.05 7.00
N GLY A 67 3.70 5.16 7.17
CA GLY A 67 2.26 5.19 7.43
C GLY A 67 1.35 5.25 6.19
N ALA A 68 0.04 5.22 6.43
CA ALA A 68 -0.96 5.35 5.36
C ALA A 68 -0.93 6.71 4.66
N GLU A 69 -0.53 7.78 5.36
CA GLU A 69 -0.38 9.12 4.78
C GLU A 69 0.82 9.23 3.81
N GLN A 70 1.77 8.31 3.89
CA GLN A 70 2.96 8.25 3.03
C GLN A 70 2.82 7.09 2.04
N HIS A 71 1.70 7.08 1.30
CA HIS A 71 1.39 6.09 0.29
C HIS A 71 1.62 6.69 -1.09
N PHE A 72 2.44 6.06 -1.91
CA PHE A 72 2.86 6.59 -3.21
C PHE A 72 2.51 5.63 -4.33
N GLN A 73 2.11 6.19 -5.47
CA GLN A 73 1.74 5.44 -6.67
C GLN A 73 2.42 5.99 -7.93
N THR A 74 2.79 5.10 -8.84
CA THR A 74 3.17 5.46 -10.21
C THR A 74 2.61 4.45 -11.21
N MET A 75 2.70 4.77 -12.50
CA MET A 75 2.22 3.91 -13.57
C MET A 75 3.22 3.86 -14.73
N THR A 76 3.40 2.68 -15.32
CA THR A 76 4.31 2.48 -16.44
C THR A 76 3.88 1.31 -17.31
N VAL A 77 4.29 1.31 -18.58
CA VAL A 77 4.13 0.14 -19.47
C VAL A 77 5.39 -0.73 -19.53
N SER A 78 6.48 -0.32 -18.88
CA SER A 78 7.76 -1.03 -18.92
C SER A 78 7.90 -2.00 -17.75
N GLN A 79 7.77 -3.29 -18.02
CA GLN A 79 8.02 -4.36 -17.04
C GLN A 79 9.46 -4.33 -16.51
N GLU A 80 10.43 -3.94 -17.35
CA GLU A 80 11.84 -3.80 -16.94
C GLU A 80 12.01 -2.74 -15.86
N LYS A 81 11.40 -1.56 -16.02
CA LYS A 81 11.43 -0.51 -14.99
C LYS A 81 10.77 -0.98 -13.69
N VAL A 82 9.68 -1.76 -13.78
CA VAL A 82 9.05 -2.38 -12.61
C VAL A 82 10.04 -3.31 -11.89
N LEU A 83 10.70 -4.19 -12.63
CA LEU A 83 11.67 -5.14 -12.08
C LEU A 83 12.81 -4.41 -11.34
N VAL A 84 13.35 -3.33 -11.94
CA VAL A 84 14.42 -2.51 -11.35
C VAL A 84 13.96 -1.90 -10.03
N ALA A 85 12.78 -1.28 -9.97
CA ALA A 85 12.27 -0.68 -8.74
C ALA A 85 11.95 -1.72 -7.66
N VAL A 86 11.30 -2.84 -8.02
CA VAL A 86 11.01 -3.92 -7.06
C VAL A 86 12.29 -4.49 -6.47
N PHE A 87 13.34 -4.70 -7.29
CA PHE A 87 14.63 -5.17 -6.79
C PHE A 87 15.38 -4.12 -5.98
N GLY A 88 15.30 -2.84 -6.35
CA GLY A 88 15.89 -1.74 -5.59
C GLY A 88 15.25 -1.62 -4.21
N CYS A 89 13.92 -1.61 -4.17
CA CYS A 89 13.12 -1.60 -2.95
C CYS A 89 13.43 -2.81 -2.05
N ALA A 90 13.37 -4.04 -2.59
CA ALA A 90 13.64 -5.26 -1.82
C ALA A 90 15.05 -5.31 -1.23
N ALA A 91 16.03 -4.72 -1.92
CA ALA A 91 17.41 -4.61 -1.48
C ALA A 91 17.69 -3.39 -0.58
N ALA A 92 16.68 -2.57 -0.26
CA ALA A 92 16.83 -1.31 0.46
C ALA A 92 17.90 -0.39 -0.15
N LYS A 93 18.00 -0.37 -1.49
CA LYS A 93 18.93 0.53 -2.17
C LYS A 93 18.46 1.97 -2.00
N PRO A 94 19.35 2.93 -1.74
CA PRO A 94 18.97 4.34 -1.85
C PRO A 94 18.49 4.64 -3.27
N ASN A 95 17.60 5.62 -3.41
CA ASN A 95 17.20 6.21 -4.69
C ASN A 95 16.57 5.21 -5.69
N TRP A 96 16.02 4.09 -5.22
CA TRP A 96 15.34 3.11 -6.07
C TRP A 96 14.07 3.69 -6.75
N GLN A 97 13.55 4.79 -6.20
CA GLN A 97 12.35 5.49 -6.64
C GLN A 97 12.59 6.40 -7.84
N ASP A 98 13.83 6.87 -8.07
CA ASP A 98 14.19 7.92 -9.03
C ASP A 98 13.81 7.61 -10.49
N GLY A 99 13.57 6.34 -10.83
CA GLY A 99 13.13 5.92 -12.16
C GLY A 99 11.69 6.32 -12.51
N PHE A 100 10.96 6.92 -11.58
CA PHE A 100 9.54 7.24 -11.70
C PHE A 100 9.18 8.60 -11.12
N MET A 101 8.08 9.15 -11.62
CA MET A 101 7.35 10.21 -10.94
C MET A 101 6.28 9.57 -10.05
N TRP A 102 6.43 9.72 -8.74
CA TRP A 102 5.52 9.16 -7.75
C TRP A 102 4.50 10.21 -7.32
N ASN A 103 3.24 9.82 -7.29
CA ASN A 103 2.16 10.63 -6.76
C ASN A 103 1.86 10.14 -5.34
N ASN A 104 1.84 11.06 -4.37
CA ASN A 104 1.33 10.74 -3.04
C ASN A 104 -0.20 10.59 -3.11
N ILE A 105 -0.71 9.42 -2.73
CA ILE A 105 -2.13 9.07 -2.66
C ILE A 105 -2.60 8.82 -1.23
N GLY A 106 -1.77 9.14 -0.23
CA GLY A 106 -2.01 8.88 1.19
C GLY A 106 -3.28 9.53 1.74
N GLU A 107 -3.67 10.70 1.24
CA GLU A 107 -4.93 11.36 1.63
C GLU A 107 -6.17 10.49 1.41
N GLN A 108 -6.12 9.56 0.44
CA GLN A 108 -7.22 8.61 0.16
C GLN A 108 -7.34 7.52 1.23
N PHE A 109 -6.29 7.32 2.03
CA PHE A 109 -6.17 6.29 3.06
C PHE A 109 -6.08 6.87 4.48
N SER A 110 -5.91 8.19 4.60
CA SER A 110 -6.11 8.91 5.84
C SER A 110 -7.55 8.71 6.29
N SER A 111 -7.74 8.20 7.51
CA SER A 111 -9.07 8.17 8.10
C SER A 111 -9.55 9.61 8.20
N SER A 112 -10.52 10.01 7.37
CA SER A 112 -11.29 11.22 7.63
C SER A 112 -11.69 11.18 9.10
N PRO A 113 -11.41 12.20 9.93
CA PRO A 113 -11.97 12.24 11.25
C PRO A 113 -13.48 12.17 11.04
N ARG A 114 -14.08 11.04 11.45
CA ARG A 114 -15.54 10.91 11.56
C ARG A 114 -15.98 12.19 12.23
N ALA A 115 -16.67 13.06 11.49
CA ALA A 115 -17.15 14.32 12.04
C ALA A 115 -17.84 13.95 13.35
N ALA A 116 -17.28 14.44 14.47
CA ALA A 116 -17.94 14.30 15.75
C ALA A 116 -19.36 14.83 15.53
N PRO A 117 -20.42 14.13 16.01
CA PRO A 117 -21.75 14.68 15.89
C PRO A 117 -21.73 16.09 16.47
N GLU A 118 -22.10 17.08 15.68
CA GLU A 118 -22.27 18.46 16.16
C GLU A 118 -23.10 18.40 17.45
N PRO A 119 -22.73 19.15 18.50
CA PRO A 119 -23.54 19.17 19.71
C PRO A 119 -24.94 19.63 19.32
N ALA A 120 -25.93 18.74 19.52
CA ALA A 120 -27.33 19.07 19.32
C ALA A 120 -27.69 20.23 20.24
N ASP A 121 -27.90 21.39 19.62
CA ASP A 121 -28.49 22.55 20.26
C ASP A 121 -29.91 22.18 20.75
N GLY A 122 -30.17 22.45 22.02
CA GLY A 122 -31.52 22.42 22.59
C GLY A 122 -31.96 21.12 23.28
N ALA A 123 -31.73 21.03 24.59
CA ALA A 123 -32.64 20.33 25.49
C ALA A 123 -32.79 21.11 26.81
N LYS A 124 -33.89 21.87 26.91
CA LYS A 124 -34.41 22.52 28.12
C LYS A 124 -34.39 21.53 29.30
N GLN A 125 -33.72 21.88 30.39
CA GLN A 125 -34.08 21.37 31.71
C GLN A 125 -35.12 22.30 32.32
N SER A 126 -36.36 21.83 32.33
CA SER A 126 -37.42 22.32 33.22
C SER A 126 -37.80 21.16 34.12
N ALA A 127 -37.59 21.33 35.42
CA ALA A 127 -38.39 20.69 36.47
C ALA A 127 -38.09 21.37 37.82
N ALA A 128 -39.02 22.20 38.28
CA ALA A 128 -39.29 22.33 39.71
C ALA A 128 -40.11 21.11 40.16
N PRO A 129 -40.03 20.70 41.44
CA PRO A 129 -40.99 21.16 42.45
C PRO A 129 -40.26 21.48 43.79
N GLY A 130 -40.74 22.32 44.70
CA GLY A 130 -42.01 22.29 45.41
C GLY A 130 -41.70 22.57 46.89
N THR A 131 -42.42 23.53 47.46
CA THR A 131 -42.31 24.14 48.79
C THR A 131 -42.45 23.18 49.98
N VAL A 132 -41.69 23.42 51.06
CA VAL A 132 -42.19 23.55 52.45
C VAL A 132 -41.33 24.54 53.22
#